data_AF-A0A1S9AZ43-F1
#
_entry.id   AF-A0A1S9AZ43-F1
#
_cell.length_a   1.000
_cell.length_b   1.000
_cell.length_c   1.000
_cell.angle_alpha   90.00
_cell.angle_beta   90.00
_cell.angle_gamma   90.00
#
_symmetry.space_group_name_H-M   'P 1'
#
loop_
_entity.id
_entity.type
_entity.pdbx_description
1 polymer ?
#
loop_
_entity_poly.entity_id
_entity_poly.type
_entity_poly.pdbx_seq_one_letter_code
_entity_poly.pdbx_strand_id
1 'polypeptide(L)'
;MIDFQHLRQHRTDFPPYSFLGSAAEAAALPVEHQAQIHFLDAEASRFVDQYLEASSMQRGAMSTGNPTPFRAGYFQHLETYSDDTPAVLKKWLYRRGIPFSHYVLLYGGTSPQNVLLTWKMVIKYAGQLFRAHDWLVFDETLNGALSYHHDGLFTFARPRIFDPEPEYQQMYAQQELQLRYPFLRFPY
;
A
#
# COMPACT_ATOMS: atom_id res chain seq x y z
N MET A 1 -16.70 -5.69 -10.75
CA MET A 1 -16.14 -6.10 -9.46
C MET A 1 -14.67 -5.72 -9.52
N ILE A 2 -14.19 -4.90 -8.58
CA ILE A 2 -12.79 -4.52 -8.54
C ILE A 2 -12.00 -5.68 -7.93
N ASP A 3 -10.88 -6.00 -8.55
CA ASP A 3 -9.89 -6.94 -8.06
C ASP A 3 -8.47 -6.46 -8.45
N PHE A 4 -7.45 -7.18 -8.03
CA PHE A 4 -6.05 -6.85 -8.34
C PHE A 4 -5.67 -6.98 -9.82
N GLN A 5 -6.41 -7.77 -10.61
CA GLN A 5 -6.17 -7.89 -12.05
C GLN A 5 -6.67 -6.64 -12.79
N HIS A 6 -7.76 -6.05 -12.32
CA HIS A 6 -8.41 -4.89 -12.94
C HIS A 6 -8.07 -3.55 -12.28
N LEU A 7 -7.37 -3.56 -11.14
CA LEU A 7 -6.97 -2.36 -10.37
C LEU A 7 -6.28 -1.27 -11.22
N ARG A 8 -5.50 -1.63 -12.24
CA ARG A 8 -4.84 -0.67 -13.16
C ARG A 8 -5.81 0.10 -14.06
N GLN A 9 -7.01 -0.44 -14.28
CA GLN A 9 -8.04 0.18 -15.11
C GLN A 9 -8.79 1.28 -14.33
N HIS A 10 -8.75 1.20 -13.00
CA HIS A 10 -9.36 2.14 -12.06
C HIS A 10 -8.35 3.20 -11.61
N ARG A 11 -7.97 4.06 -12.56
CA ARG A 11 -6.98 5.12 -12.34
C ARG A 11 -7.55 6.50 -12.63
N THR A 12 -7.06 7.49 -11.92
CA THR A 12 -7.32 8.90 -12.21
C THR A 12 -6.12 9.52 -12.92
N ASP A 13 -6.33 10.72 -13.44
CA ASP A 13 -5.22 11.63 -13.74
C ASP A 13 -4.45 11.96 -12.46
N PHE A 14 -3.23 12.51 -12.63
CA PHE A 14 -2.42 12.95 -11.50
C PHE A 14 -3.21 13.94 -10.64
N PRO A 15 -3.29 13.72 -9.31
CA PRO A 15 -3.99 14.64 -8.43
C PRO A 15 -3.27 16.00 -8.41
N PRO A 16 -3.96 17.08 -7.99
CA PRO A 16 -3.37 18.42 -7.91
C PRO A 16 -2.06 18.47 -7.10
N TYR A 17 -1.96 17.61 -6.08
CA TYR A 17 -0.75 17.41 -5.28
C TYR A 17 -0.59 15.94 -4.91
N SER A 18 0.64 15.43 -5.00
CA SER A 18 1.02 14.08 -4.58
C SER A 18 2.46 14.07 -4.06
N PHE A 19 2.97 12.88 -3.71
CA PHE A 19 4.40 12.71 -3.43
C PHE A 19 5.30 13.06 -4.63
N LEU A 20 4.77 13.12 -5.85
CA LEU A 20 5.50 13.54 -7.05
C LEU A 20 5.53 15.08 -7.23
N GLY A 21 4.91 15.82 -6.30
CA GLY A 21 4.71 17.26 -6.42
C GLY A 21 3.37 17.60 -7.06
N SER A 22 3.36 18.70 -7.81
CA SER A 22 2.19 19.19 -8.56
C SER A 22 1.85 18.30 -9.75
N ALA A 23 0.61 18.42 -10.25
CA ALA A 23 0.19 17.73 -11.47
C ALA A 23 1.10 18.02 -12.68
N ALA A 24 1.64 19.23 -12.79
CA ALA A 24 2.58 19.61 -13.86
C ALA A 24 3.92 18.90 -13.73
N GLU A 25 4.47 18.79 -12.51
CA GLU A 25 5.71 18.06 -12.24
C GLU A 25 5.54 16.55 -12.50
N ALA A 26 4.38 16.00 -12.11
CA ALA A 26 4.04 14.61 -12.37
C ALA A 26 3.86 14.31 -13.87
N ALA A 27 3.24 15.22 -14.63
CA ALA A 27 3.11 15.12 -16.08
C ALA A 27 4.45 15.26 -16.82
N ALA A 28 5.43 15.94 -16.22
CA ALA A 28 6.78 16.10 -16.76
C ALA A 28 7.71 14.89 -16.52
N LEU A 29 7.24 13.86 -15.81
CA LEU A 29 8.03 12.65 -15.58
C LEU A 29 8.33 11.90 -16.88
N PRO A 30 9.44 11.13 -16.95
CA PRO A 30 9.69 10.24 -18.08
C PRO A 30 8.50 9.29 -18.34
N VAL A 31 8.17 9.06 -19.60
CA VAL A 31 7.05 8.19 -20.02
C VAL A 31 7.15 6.81 -19.37
N GLU A 32 8.36 6.26 -19.26
CA GLU A 32 8.61 4.97 -18.60
C GLU A 32 8.20 4.96 -17.12
N HIS A 33 8.31 6.09 -16.42
CA HIS A 33 7.91 6.20 -15.02
C HIS A 33 6.39 6.35 -14.91
N GLN A 34 5.79 7.19 -15.77
CA GLN A 34 4.33 7.36 -15.83
C GLN A 34 3.62 6.02 -16.10
N ALA A 35 4.21 5.17 -16.95
CA ALA A 35 3.68 3.83 -17.24
C ALA A 35 3.70 2.87 -16.04
N GLN A 36 4.39 3.21 -14.95
CA GLN A 36 4.57 2.37 -13.76
C GLN A 36 3.98 2.99 -12.49
N ILE A 37 3.30 4.13 -12.58
CA ILE A 37 2.67 4.81 -11.43
C ILE A 37 1.21 5.08 -11.81
N HIS A 38 0.30 4.55 -11.01
CA HIS A 38 -1.13 4.67 -11.23
C HIS A 38 -1.80 5.15 -9.95
N PHE A 39 -2.28 6.39 -9.97
CA PHE A 39 -3.14 6.93 -8.91
C PHE A 39 -4.51 6.31 -9.05
N LEU A 40 -4.98 5.64 -8.00
CA LEU A 40 -6.24 4.92 -8.03
C LEU A 40 -7.43 5.87 -7.89
N ASP A 41 -8.55 5.54 -8.52
CA ASP A 41 -9.79 6.26 -8.27
C ASP A 41 -10.37 5.95 -6.88
N ALA A 42 -11.47 6.63 -6.52
CA ALA A 42 -12.09 6.44 -5.22
C ALA A 42 -12.66 5.03 -5.02
N GLU A 43 -13.10 4.37 -6.09
CA GLU A 43 -13.66 3.02 -6.03
C GLU A 43 -12.55 1.99 -5.73
N ALA A 44 -11.43 2.08 -6.46
CA ALA A 44 -10.27 1.24 -6.27
C ALA A 44 -9.54 1.54 -4.95
N SER A 45 -9.44 2.82 -4.54
CA SER A 45 -8.87 3.16 -3.23
C SER A 45 -9.69 2.55 -2.11
N ARG A 46 -11.03 2.63 -2.17
CA ARG A 46 -11.92 1.98 -1.20
C ARG A 46 -11.77 0.46 -1.18
N PHE A 47 -11.60 -0.17 -2.35
CA PHE A 47 -11.31 -1.61 -2.41
C PHE A 47 -10.01 -1.96 -1.67
N VAL A 48 -8.94 -1.17 -1.87
CA VAL A 48 -7.66 -1.36 -1.18
C VAL A 48 -7.81 -1.18 0.33
N ASP A 49 -8.56 -0.17 0.77
CA ASP A 49 -8.82 0.09 2.19
C ASP A 49 -9.54 -1.10 2.85
N GLN A 50 -10.64 -1.57 2.21
CA GLN A 50 -11.41 -2.73 2.68
C GLN A 50 -10.56 -4.00 2.70
N TYR A 51 -9.74 -4.21 1.67
CA TYR A 51 -8.86 -5.36 1.58
C TYR A 51 -7.82 -5.36 2.71
N LEU A 52 -7.19 -4.21 2.97
CA LEU A 52 -6.21 -4.07 4.04
C LEU A 52 -6.85 -4.21 5.42
N GLU A 53 -8.05 -3.65 5.62
CA GLU A 53 -8.84 -3.80 6.84
C GLU A 53 -9.21 -5.27 7.09
N ALA A 54 -9.81 -5.94 6.10
CA ALA A 54 -10.16 -7.35 6.17
C ALA A 54 -8.94 -8.23 6.44
N SER A 55 -7.78 -7.88 5.88
CA SER A 55 -6.56 -8.64 6.11
C SER A 55 -6.10 -8.65 7.56
N SER A 56 -6.49 -7.67 8.38
CA SER A 56 -5.97 -7.46 9.73
C SER A 56 -4.44 -7.34 9.84
N MET A 57 -3.77 -6.92 8.76
CA MET A 57 -2.30 -6.76 8.73
C MET A 57 -1.83 -5.68 9.69
N GLN A 58 -2.46 -4.50 9.61
CA GLN A 58 -2.13 -3.37 10.46
C GLN A 58 -2.77 -3.53 11.84
N ARG A 59 -2.17 -2.91 12.85
CA ARG A 59 -2.83 -2.80 14.15
C ARG A 59 -3.97 -1.79 14.05
N GLY A 60 -5.11 -2.10 14.70
CA GLY A 60 -6.19 -1.13 14.84
C GLY A 60 -5.74 0.12 15.62
N ALA A 61 -6.41 1.25 15.34
CA ALA A 61 -6.07 2.60 15.82
C ALA A 61 -5.96 2.76 17.35
N MET A 62 -6.43 1.79 18.16
CA MET A 62 -6.35 1.85 19.63
C MET A 62 -4.94 1.54 20.18
N SER A 63 -3.99 1.15 19.33
CA SER A 63 -2.57 0.92 19.58
C SER A 63 -1.66 2.13 19.79
N THR A 64 -1.92 3.03 20.74
CA THR A 64 -0.90 4.01 21.15
C THR A 64 0.30 3.31 21.83
N GLY A 65 1.54 3.60 21.40
CA GLY A 65 2.77 3.32 22.16
C GLY A 65 3.56 2.04 21.83
N ASN A 66 3.28 1.31 20.74
CA ASN A 66 4.03 0.11 20.36
C ASN A 66 4.87 0.35 19.09
N PRO A 67 6.18 0.03 19.07
CA PRO A 67 7.09 0.32 17.95
C PRO A 67 6.87 -0.50 16.67
N THR A 68 5.88 -1.40 16.62
CA THR A 68 5.69 -2.31 15.48
C THR A 68 4.41 -2.00 14.69
N PRO A 69 4.51 -1.76 13.36
CA PRO A 69 3.37 -1.32 12.53
C PRO A 69 2.38 -2.46 12.20
N PHE A 70 2.75 -3.71 12.49
CA PHE A 70 2.01 -4.90 12.10
C PHE A 70 1.37 -5.59 13.31
N ARG A 71 0.26 -6.31 13.07
CA ARG A 71 -0.38 -7.17 14.07
C ARG A 71 0.60 -8.25 14.55
N ALA A 72 0.61 -8.52 15.85
CA ALA A 72 1.42 -9.59 16.42
C ALA A 72 1.01 -10.95 15.82
N GLY A 73 2.00 -11.74 15.39
CA GLY A 73 1.76 -13.01 14.71
C GLY A 73 1.29 -12.89 13.27
N TYR A 74 1.32 -11.69 12.66
CA TYR A 74 1.02 -11.55 11.24
C TYR A 74 2.14 -12.04 10.33
N PHE A 75 3.36 -11.61 10.64
CA PHE A 75 4.57 -11.97 9.93
C PHE A 75 5.51 -12.76 10.83
N GLN A 76 6.27 -13.68 10.22
CA GLN A 76 7.27 -14.48 10.94
C GLN A 76 8.50 -13.66 11.33
N HIS A 77 8.96 -12.77 10.45
CA HIS A 77 10.14 -11.94 10.66
C HIS A 77 9.82 -10.47 10.41
N LEU A 78 10.39 -9.62 11.27
CA LEU A 78 10.39 -8.17 11.14
C LEU A 78 11.84 -7.70 11.18
N GLU A 79 12.21 -6.84 10.26
CA GLU A 79 13.54 -6.22 10.18
C GLU A 79 13.39 -4.72 10.09
N THR A 80 14.09 -3.99 10.94
CA THR A 80 14.07 -2.52 10.94
C THR A 80 15.34 -1.93 10.35
N TYR A 81 15.22 -0.72 9.84
CA TYR A 81 16.32 0.02 9.24
C TYR A 81 16.06 1.53 9.33
N SER A 82 17.09 2.29 9.68
CA SER A 82 17.04 3.74 9.88
C SER A 82 18.17 4.40 9.11
N ASP A 83 17.99 4.52 7.80
CA ASP A 83 18.74 5.39 6.89
C ASP A 83 17.88 5.50 5.61
N ASP A 84 17.66 6.72 5.14
CA ASP A 84 16.61 7.04 4.17
C ASP A 84 17.15 7.29 2.77
N THR A 85 18.46 7.09 2.56
CA THR A 85 19.02 7.31 1.23
C THR A 85 18.49 6.27 0.23
N PRO A 86 18.00 6.71 -0.97
CA PRO A 86 17.46 5.79 -1.96
C PRO A 86 18.44 4.67 -2.37
N ALA A 87 19.75 4.95 -2.37
CA ALA A 87 20.79 3.99 -2.71
C ALA A 87 20.90 2.86 -1.68
N VAL A 88 20.82 3.18 -0.39
CA VAL A 88 20.93 2.18 0.66
C VAL A 88 19.61 1.42 0.82
N LEU A 89 18.45 2.10 0.74
CA LEU A 89 17.14 1.45 0.69
C LEU A 89 17.07 0.43 -0.47
N LYS A 90 17.54 0.80 -1.67
CA LYS A 90 17.63 -0.12 -2.81
C LYS A 90 18.43 -1.37 -2.47
N LYS A 91 19.63 -1.20 -1.91
CA LYS A 91 20.52 -2.32 -1.54
C LYS A 91 19.90 -3.19 -0.45
N TRP A 92 19.22 -2.58 0.51
CA TRP A 92 18.53 -3.23 1.61
C TRP A 92 17.37 -4.09 1.10
N LEU A 93 16.50 -3.56 0.22
CA LEU A 93 15.41 -4.33 -0.39
C LEU A 93 15.93 -5.41 -1.35
N TYR A 94 16.98 -5.14 -2.13
CA TYR A 94 17.57 -6.11 -3.06
C TYR A 94 18.07 -7.37 -2.33
N ARG A 95 18.75 -7.21 -1.19
CA ARG A 95 19.25 -8.34 -0.38
C ARG A 95 18.14 -9.26 0.13
N ARG A 96 16.90 -8.80 0.13
CA ARG A 96 15.72 -9.55 0.56
C ARG A 96 14.96 -10.19 -0.61
N GLY A 97 15.51 -10.09 -1.83
CA GLY A 97 14.94 -10.71 -3.03
C GLY A 97 13.69 -10.00 -3.54
N ILE A 98 13.53 -8.71 -3.26
CA ILE A 98 12.37 -7.95 -3.76
C ILE A 98 12.45 -7.79 -5.29
N PRO A 99 11.43 -8.25 -6.04
CA PRO A 99 11.39 -8.10 -7.49
C PRO A 99 11.00 -6.67 -7.85
N PHE A 100 11.97 -5.86 -8.30
CA PHE A 100 11.74 -4.43 -8.55
C PHE A 100 10.72 -4.12 -9.66
N SER A 101 10.44 -5.07 -10.55
CA SER A 101 9.40 -4.95 -11.58
C SER A 101 7.99 -5.25 -11.08
N HIS A 102 7.84 -5.83 -9.88
CA HIS A 102 6.54 -6.19 -9.32
C HIS A 102 5.81 -4.93 -8.85
N TYR A 103 4.50 -4.90 -9.11
CA TYR A 103 3.61 -3.86 -8.65
C TYR A 103 3.26 -4.06 -7.18
N VAL A 104 3.14 -2.94 -6.48
CA VAL A 104 2.77 -2.81 -5.08
C VAL A 104 1.83 -1.64 -4.91
N LEU A 105 1.03 -1.71 -3.86
CA LEU A 105 0.20 -0.63 -3.39
C LEU A 105 0.98 0.20 -2.38
N LEU A 106 0.93 1.52 -2.55
CA LEU A 106 1.31 2.51 -1.57
C LEU A 106 0.04 3.04 -0.90
N TYR A 107 -0.03 2.83 0.40
CA TYR A 107 -1.16 3.17 1.25
C TYR A 107 -0.72 4.15 2.33
N GLY A 108 -1.43 5.27 2.43
CA GLY A 108 -1.10 6.38 3.34
C GLY A 108 -2.01 6.51 4.55
N GLY A 109 -3.06 5.68 4.68
CA GLY A 109 -4.05 5.69 5.78
C GLY A 109 -4.94 6.94 5.88
N THR A 110 -4.33 8.12 5.76
CA THR A 110 -4.98 9.44 5.78
C THR A 110 -5.04 10.07 4.38
N SER A 111 -4.35 9.48 3.40
CA SER A 111 -4.48 9.87 1.99
C SER A 111 -5.80 9.29 1.45
N PRO A 112 -6.68 10.10 0.84
CA PRO A 112 -7.90 9.60 0.19
C PRO A 112 -7.61 8.82 -1.10
N GLN A 113 -6.35 8.79 -1.54
CA GLN A 113 -5.94 8.18 -2.78
C GLN A 113 -4.76 7.24 -2.56
N ASN A 114 -4.98 5.97 -2.90
CA ASN A 114 -3.95 4.93 -2.93
C ASN A 114 -3.25 4.92 -4.30
N VAL A 115 -2.02 4.42 -4.34
CA VAL A 115 -1.22 4.43 -5.58
C VAL A 115 -0.70 3.02 -5.84
N LEU A 116 -0.93 2.53 -7.06
CA LEU A 116 -0.35 1.29 -7.56
C LEU A 116 0.91 1.62 -8.37
N LEU A 117 2.05 1.11 -7.96
CA LEU A 117 3.33 1.39 -8.59
C LEU A 117 4.32 0.24 -8.45
N THR A 118 5.39 0.21 -9.23
CA THR A 118 6.41 -0.82 -9.07
C THR A 118 7.35 -0.52 -7.89
N TRP A 119 7.95 -1.56 -7.30
CA TRP A 119 9.05 -1.39 -6.34
C TRP A 119 10.19 -0.52 -6.88
N LYS A 120 10.47 -0.57 -8.19
CA LYS A 120 11.43 0.31 -8.86
C LYS A 120 11.04 1.79 -8.67
N MET A 121 9.75 2.12 -8.80
CA MET A 121 9.25 3.49 -8.59
C MET A 121 9.29 3.89 -7.11
N VAL A 122 8.92 2.98 -6.19
CA VAL A 122 9.06 3.21 -4.74
C VAL A 122 10.49 3.63 -4.38
N ILE A 123 11.49 2.89 -4.89
CA ILE A 123 12.91 3.19 -4.64
C ILE A 123 13.34 4.50 -5.34
N LYS A 124 12.94 4.69 -6.60
CA LYS A 124 13.32 5.86 -7.40
C LYS A 124 12.84 7.17 -6.75
N TYR A 125 11.65 7.15 -6.17
CA TYR A 125 11.00 8.30 -5.55
C TYR A 125 11.01 8.23 -4.02
N ALA A 126 11.81 7.33 -3.42
CA ALA A 126 11.87 7.11 -1.97
C ALA A 126 12.11 8.42 -1.20
N GLY A 127 13.02 9.27 -1.69
CA GLY A 127 13.31 10.54 -1.05
C GLY A 127 12.16 11.55 -1.09
N GLN A 128 11.12 11.36 -1.91
CA GLN A 128 9.90 12.19 -1.92
C GLN A 128 8.76 11.51 -1.15
N LEU A 129 8.67 10.19 -1.26
CA LEU A 129 7.70 9.35 -0.55
C LEU A 129 7.91 9.40 0.98
N PHE A 130 9.12 9.05 1.43
CA PHE A 130 9.43 8.78 2.83
C PHE A 130 10.05 10.00 3.51
N ARG A 131 9.24 11.04 3.69
CA ARG A 131 9.67 12.28 4.38
C ARG A 131 8.80 12.66 5.57
N ALA A 132 7.48 12.69 5.39
CA ALA A 132 6.59 13.39 6.32
C ALA A 132 5.41 12.56 6.80
N HIS A 133 5.08 11.47 6.11
CA HIS A 133 3.90 10.66 6.38
C HIS A 133 4.29 9.22 6.58
N ASP A 134 3.49 8.52 7.38
CA ASP A 134 3.58 7.07 7.50
C ASP A 134 3.07 6.43 6.20
N TRP A 135 3.82 5.46 5.70
CA TRP A 135 3.45 4.76 4.46
C TRP A 135 3.54 3.27 4.67
N LEU A 136 2.58 2.57 4.08
CA LEU A 136 2.61 1.12 3.94
C LEU A 136 2.75 0.77 2.46
N VAL A 137 3.69 -0.12 2.14
CA VAL A 137 3.89 -0.67 0.80
C VAL A 137 3.73 -2.19 0.86
N PHE A 138 2.82 -2.73 0.07
CA PHE A 138 2.49 -4.17 0.06
C PHE A 138 1.97 -4.62 -1.31
N ASP A 139 1.90 -5.93 -1.55
CA ASP A 139 1.28 -6.51 -2.76
C ASP A 139 0.02 -7.32 -2.42
N GLU A 140 -0.68 -7.78 -3.46
CA GLU A 140 -1.91 -8.60 -3.36
C GLU A 140 -1.76 -9.92 -2.58
N THR A 141 -0.53 -10.37 -2.31
CA THR A 141 -0.28 -11.61 -1.59
C THR A 141 -0.26 -11.39 -0.09
N LEU A 142 -0.02 -10.15 0.35
CA LEU A 142 0.32 -9.76 1.71
C LEU A 142 1.47 -10.56 2.33
N ASN A 143 2.27 -11.25 1.53
CA ASN A 143 3.35 -12.09 2.03
C ASN A 143 4.52 -11.26 2.56
N GLY A 144 4.63 -10.02 2.13
CA GLY A 144 5.55 -9.06 2.74
C GLY A 144 5.04 -7.63 2.63
N ALA A 145 5.48 -6.81 3.56
CA ALA A 145 5.12 -5.39 3.62
C ALA A 145 6.30 -4.56 4.11
N LEU A 146 6.43 -3.35 3.55
CA LEU A 146 7.33 -2.31 4.02
C LEU A 146 6.50 -1.20 4.65
N SER A 147 6.68 -0.97 5.94
CA SER A 147 6.17 0.21 6.62
C SER A 147 7.29 1.24 6.75
N TYR A 148 6.95 2.49 6.53
CA TYR A 148 7.77 3.64 6.90
C TYR A 148 7.02 4.44 7.95
N HIS A 149 7.70 4.78 9.04
CA HIS A 149 7.24 5.72 10.05
C HIS A 149 7.91 7.08 9.81
N HIS A 150 7.18 8.18 10.01
CA HIS A 150 7.64 9.56 9.80
C HIS A 150 8.89 9.95 10.60
N ASP A 151 9.27 9.18 11.64
CA ASP A 151 10.55 9.32 12.34
C ASP A 151 11.76 8.73 11.58
N GLY A 152 11.61 8.37 10.30
CA GLY A 152 12.70 7.82 9.49
C GLY A 152 12.95 6.33 9.69
N LEU A 153 11.99 5.60 10.26
CA LEU A 153 12.12 4.17 10.56
C LEU A 153 11.41 3.32 9.51
N PHE A 154 12.17 2.51 8.78
CA PHE A 154 11.62 1.45 7.94
C PHE A 154 11.47 0.16 8.74
N THR A 155 10.34 -0.52 8.57
CA THR A 155 10.10 -1.88 9.05
C THR A 155 9.65 -2.74 7.89
N PHE A 156 10.44 -3.75 7.53
CA PHE A 156 10.07 -4.74 6.53
C PHE A 156 9.70 -6.06 7.20
N ALA A 157 8.59 -6.66 6.80
CA ALA A 157 8.09 -7.89 7.41
C ALA A 157 7.74 -8.95 6.36
N ARG A 158 8.05 -10.22 6.66
CA ARG A 158 7.81 -11.42 5.82
C ARG A 158 8.23 -12.72 6.54
N PRO A 159 7.87 -13.90 6.02
CA PRO A 159 6.64 -14.16 5.27
C PRO A 159 5.40 -13.95 6.15
N ARG A 160 4.22 -13.88 5.51
CA ARG A 160 2.93 -13.93 6.21
C ARG A 160 2.72 -15.31 6.84
N ILE A 161 2.29 -15.34 8.09
CA ILE A 161 1.92 -16.57 8.82
C ILE A 161 0.49 -16.52 9.38
N PHE A 162 -0.19 -15.38 9.23
CA PHE A 162 -1.60 -15.23 9.56
C PHE A 162 -2.48 -15.69 8.39
N ASP A 163 -3.61 -16.31 8.72
CA ASP A 163 -4.63 -16.75 7.78
C ASP A 163 -5.80 -15.75 7.76
N PRO A 164 -5.91 -14.90 6.73
CA PRO A 164 -7.00 -13.94 6.57
C PRO A 164 -8.21 -14.49 5.80
N GLU A 165 -8.22 -15.77 5.41
CA GLU A 165 -9.28 -16.34 4.57
C GLU A 165 -10.69 -16.15 5.16
N PRO A 166 -10.94 -16.34 6.47
CA PRO A 166 -12.26 -16.10 7.05
C PRO A 166 -12.75 -14.66 6.86
N GLU A 167 -11.87 -13.68 7.05
CA GLU A 167 -12.19 -12.26 6.91
C GLU A 167 -12.41 -11.85 5.45
N TYR A 168 -11.64 -12.41 4.51
CA TYR A 168 -11.85 -12.16 3.08
C TYR A 168 -13.19 -12.70 2.58
N GLN A 169 -13.60 -13.88 3.02
CA GLN A 169 -14.90 -14.43 2.66
C GLN A 169 -16.05 -13.52 3.13
N GLN A 170 -15.91 -12.90 4.30
CA GLN A 170 -16.89 -11.91 4.78
C GLN A 170 -16.90 -10.65 3.92
N MET A 171 -15.73 -10.12 3.55
CA MET A 171 -15.62 -8.96 2.67
C MET A 171 -16.29 -9.21 1.31
N TYR A 172 -15.99 -10.33 0.65
CA TYR A 172 -16.60 -10.66 -0.65
C TYR A 172 -18.11 -10.84 -0.55
N ALA A 173 -18.60 -11.55 0.46
CA ALA A 173 -20.04 -11.71 0.69
C ALA A 173 -20.74 -10.35 0.89
N GLN A 174 -20.11 -9.40 1.57
CA GLN A 174 -20.64 -8.05 1.73
C GLN A 174 -20.67 -7.25 0.43
N GLN A 175 -19.63 -7.35 -0.40
CA GLN A 175 -19.61 -6.72 -1.72
C GLN A 175 -20.74 -7.25 -2.61
N GLU A 176 -20.97 -8.57 -2.60
CA GLU A 176 -22.08 -9.18 -3.33
C GLU A 176 -23.44 -8.67 -2.84
N LEU A 177 -23.62 -8.56 -1.51
CA LEU A 177 -24.84 -8.03 -0.92
C LEU A 177 -25.10 -6.56 -1.28
N GLN A 178 -24.05 -5.72 -1.29
CA GLN A 178 -24.15 -4.32 -1.70
C GLN A 178 -24.58 -4.17 -3.16
N LEU A 179 -24.05 -5.00 -4.06
CA LEU A 179 -24.46 -5.02 -5.46
C LEU A 179 -25.91 -5.47 -5.64
N ARG A 180 -26.32 -6.48 -4.88
CA ARG A 180 -27.68 -7.05 -4.98
C ARG A 180 -28.75 -6.13 -4.37
N TYR A 181 -28.40 -5.36 -3.35
CA TYR A 181 -29.32 -4.49 -2.62
C TYR A 181 -28.73 -3.09 -2.38
N PRO A 182 -28.54 -2.27 -3.43
CA PRO A 182 -27.85 -0.98 -3.34
C PRO A 182 -28.59 0.06 -2.49
N PHE A 183 -29.87 -0.18 -2.18
CA PHE A 183 -30.69 0.67 -1.31
C PHE A 183 -30.61 0.29 0.17
N LEU A 184 -30.03 -0.86 0.51
CA LEU A 184 -29.80 -1.26 1.91
C LEU A 184 -28.42 -0.78 2.36
N ARG A 185 -28.36 -0.15 3.54
CA ARG A 185 -27.10 0.08 4.24
C ARG A 185 -26.78 -1.19 5.03
N PHE A 186 -25.80 -1.95 4.57
CA PHE A 186 -25.24 -3.04 5.34
C PHE A 186 -24.36 -2.44 6.44
N PRO A 187 -24.54 -2.82 7.72
CA PRO A 187 -23.81 -2.20 8.82
C PRO A 187 -22.31 -2.45 8.70
N TYR A 188 -21.59 -1.37 8.36
CA TYR A 188 -20.58 -0.71 9.20
C TYR A 188 -20.88 0.79 9.22
#